data_AF-A0A8J4GKZ8-F1
#
_entry.id   AF-A0A8J4GKZ8-F1
#
_cell.length_a   1.000
_cell.length_b   1.000
_cell.length_c   1.000
_cell.angle_alpha   90.00
_cell.angle_beta   90.00
_cell.angle_gamma   90.00
#
_symmetry.space_group_name_H-M   'P 1'
#
loop_
_entity.id
_entity.type
_entity.pdbx_description
1 polymer ?
#
loop_
_entity_poly.entity_id
_entity_poly.type
_entity_poly.pdbx_seq_one_letter_code
_entity_poly.pdbx_strand_id
1 'polypeptide(L)'
;MASKADWETSTILKKLILYLLGYYIVYYVWSIVLVGALHVDWHQLGRYPFRIRKSEFSLHRRGDGLGAWLAMVLTYICCMGLTYAVVKATRKSWDYVLTSSVLHLLLCIIINQAFPVNWIWWVTIVLASLILSVVSEMVNYYLRDMREIKLDHV
;
A
#
# COMPACT_ATOMS: atom_id res chain seq x y z
N MET A 1 -18.79 -7.40 -13.73
CA MET A 1 -19.75 -6.34 -13.36
C MET A 1 -19.97 -6.32 -11.85
N ALA A 2 -19.92 -5.15 -11.21
CA ALA A 2 -20.20 -5.02 -9.78
C ALA A 2 -21.65 -5.41 -9.46
N SER A 3 -21.84 -6.28 -8.47
CA SER A 3 -23.18 -6.70 -8.01
C SER A 3 -23.83 -5.59 -7.18
N LYS A 4 -25.16 -5.56 -7.04
CA LYS A 4 -25.85 -4.66 -6.09
C LYS A 4 -25.25 -4.73 -4.69
N ALA A 5 -24.82 -5.92 -4.27
CA ALA A 5 -24.18 -6.15 -2.96
C ALA A 5 -22.81 -5.44 -2.80
N ASP A 6 -22.14 -5.03 -3.89
CA ASP A 6 -20.87 -4.32 -3.84
C ASP A 6 -21.02 -2.83 -3.47
N TRP A 7 -22.24 -2.30 -3.52
CA TRP A 7 -22.57 -0.92 -3.14
C TRP A 7 -22.98 -0.79 -1.66
N GLU A 8 -23.23 -1.92 -1.00
CA GLU A 8 -23.55 -1.97 0.42
C GLU A 8 -22.34 -1.54 1.25
N THR A 9 -22.52 -0.54 2.11
CA THR A 9 -21.47 0.02 2.98
C THR A 9 -20.77 -1.06 3.80
N SER A 10 -21.51 -2.07 4.27
CA SER A 10 -20.96 -3.20 5.04
C SER A 10 -19.96 -4.03 4.22
N THR A 11 -20.25 -4.26 2.93
CA THR A 11 -19.36 -5.00 2.02
C THR A 11 -18.09 -4.21 1.76
N ILE A 12 -18.21 -2.91 1.50
CA ILE A 12 -17.08 -2.01 1.27
C ILE A 12 -16.17 -1.98 2.51
N LEU A 13 -16.76 -1.83 3.70
CA LEU A 13 -16.00 -1.77 4.95
C LEU A 13 -15.26 -3.09 5.23
N LYS A 14 -15.90 -4.24 5.02
CA LYS A 14 -15.24 -5.55 5.17
C LYS A 14 -14.06 -5.71 4.22
N LYS A 15 -14.22 -5.32 2.95
CA LYS A 15 -13.13 -5.35 1.96
C LYS A 15 -12.02 -4.37 2.33
N LEU A 16 -12.36 -3.20 2.87
CA LEU A 16 -11.39 -2.20 3.31
C LEU A 16 -10.56 -2.71 4.48
N ILE A 17 -11.21 -3.31 5.48
CA ILE A 17 -10.52 -3.94 6.62
C ILE A 17 -9.58 -5.04 6.12
N LEU A 18 -10.06 -5.93 5.24
CA LEU A 18 -9.22 -7.00 4.67
C LEU A 18 -8.03 -6.43 3.88
N TYR A 19 -8.25 -5.38 3.10
CA TYR A 19 -7.22 -4.70 2.35
C TYR A 19 -6.17 -4.07 3.28
N LEU A 20 -6.58 -3.39 4.34
CA LEU A 20 -5.68 -2.76 5.31
C LEU A 20 -4.87 -3.81 6.09
N LEU A 21 -5.50 -4.91 6.50
CA LEU A 21 -4.79 -6.02 7.13
C LEU A 21 -3.74 -6.62 6.18
N GLY A 22 -4.14 -6.89 4.93
CA GLY A 22 -3.22 -7.39 3.91
C GLY A 22 -2.07 -6.42 3.63
N TYR A 23 -2.37 -5.13 3.53
CA TYR A 23 -1.39 -4.06 3.33
C TYR A 23 -0.32 -4.08 4.43
N TYR A 24 -0.72 -4.09 5.70
CA TYR A 24 0.22 -4.12 6.81
C TYR A 24 0.94 -5.46 6.97
N ILE A 25 0.31 -6.59 6.66
CA ILE A 25 1.00 -7.89 6.62
C ILE A 25 2.14 -7.85 5.60
N VAL A 26 1.86 -7.41 4.37
CA VAL A 26 2.90 -7.28 3.32
C VAL A 26 4.00 -6.33 3.76
N TYR A 27 3.64 -5.19 4.36
CA TYR A 27 4.61 -4.22 4.83
C TYR A 27 5.52 -4.79 5.93
N TYR A 28 4.96 -5.49 6.91
CA TYR A 28 5.76 -6.12 7.97
C TYR A 28 6.58 -7.30 7.47
N VAL A 29 6.10 -8.08 6.50
CA VAL A 29 6.92 -9.11 5.84
C VAL A 29 8.17 -8.51 5.22
N TRP A 30 8.02 -7.43 4.43
CA TRP A 30 9.19 -6.74 3.86
C TRP A 30 10.07 -6.10 4.94
N SER A 31 9.46 -5.55 5.99
CA SER A 31 10.20 -4.99 7.11
C SER A 31 11.04 -6.03 7.83
N ILE A 32 10.52 -7.24 8.08
CA ILE A 32 11.26 -8.36 8.69
C ILE A 32 12.44 -8.76 7.82
N VAL A 33 12.20 -8.95 6.52
CA VAL A 33 13.26 -9.33 5.56
C VAL A 33 14.37 -8.28 5.54
N LEU A 34 14.02 -7.00 5.47
CA LEU A 34 15.00 -5.92 5.35
C LEU A 34 15.70 -5.59 6.66
N VAL A 35 15.03 -5.69 7.80
CA VAL A 35 15.66 -5.58 9.13
C VAL A 35 16.71 -6.68 9.31
N GLY A 36 16.38 -7.93 8.96
CA GLY A 36 17.32 -9.04 9.00
C GLY A 36 18.48 -8.88 8.01
N ALA A 37 18.18 -8.59 6.74
CA ALA A 37 19.19 -8.48 5.68
C ALA A 37 20.17 -7.31 5.91
N LEU A 38 19.69 -6.18 6.39
CA LEU A 38 20.50 -4.98 6.64
C LEU A 38 21.07 -4.92 8.05
N HIS A 39 20.88 -5.98 8.86
CA HIS A 39 21.34 -6.07 10.25
C HIS A 39 20.91 -4.86 11.11
N VAL A 40 19.67 -4.40 10.89
CA VAL A 40 19.05 -3.35 11.70
C VAL A 40 18.66 -3.92 13.05
N ASP A 41 18.66 -3.09 14.09
CA ASP A 41 18.16 -3.48 15.40
C ASP A 41 16.67 -3.88 15.34
N TRP A 42 16.38 -5.13 15.76
CA TRP A 42 15.05 -5.72 15.81
C TRP A 42 14.07 -4.96 16.70
N HIS A 43 14.56 -4.23 17.71
CA HIS A 43 13.71 -3.37 18.52
C HIS A 43 13.02 -2.27 17.68
N GLN A 44 13.60 -1.91 16.54
CA GLN A 44 13.06 -0.89 15.65
C GLN A 44 12.05 -1.43 14.63
N LEU A 45 11.80 -2.75 14.60
CA LEU A 45 10.92 -3.41 13.63
C LEU A 45 9.49 -2.85 13.68
N GLY A 46 8.93 -2.66 14.89
CA GLY A 46 7.56 -2.16 15.05
C GLY A 46 7.34 -0.75 14.48
N ARG A 47 8.41 0.07 14.40
CA ARG A 47 8.34 1.42 13.83
C ARG A 47 8.82 1.48 12.37
N TYR A 48 9.31 0.37 11.82
CA TYR A 48 9.95 0.35 10.51
C TYR A 48 9.08 0.89 9.37
N PRO A 49 7.78 0.52 9.26
CA PRO A 49 6.90 1.07 8.23
C PRO A 49 6.61 2.57 8.39
N PHE A 50 6.76 3.10 9.60
CA PHE A 50 6.31 4.45 9.95
C PHE A 50 7.46 5.46 10.00
N ARG A 51 8.62 5.15 9.42
CA ARG A 51 9.76 6.09 9.45
C ARG A 51 9.53 7.27 8.51
N ILE A 52 9.62 8.47 9.07
CA ILE A 52 9.30 9.73 8.38
C ILE A 52 10.42 10.78 8.44
N ARG A 53 11.44 10.60 9.27
CA ARG A 53 12.41 11.67 9.55
C ARG A 53 13.49 11.70 8.48
N LYS A 54 13.80 12.88 7.94
CA LYS A 54 14.86 13.05 6.92
C LYS A 54 16.21 12.43 7.34
N SER A 55 16.56 12.53 8.62
CA SER A 55 17.79 11.95 9.19
C SER A 55 17.82 10.42 9.14
N GLU A 56 16.68 9.75 9.01
CA GLU A 56 16.60 8.31 8.85
C GLU A 56 16.96 7.92 7.41
N PHE A 57 16.62 8.74 6.41
CA PHE A 57 16.85 8.47 4.96
C PHE A 57 18.25 8.89 4.45
N SER A 58 19.22 9.12 5.35
CA SER A 58 20.57 9.53 4.95
C SER A 58 21.47 8.32 4.66
N LEU A 59 22.28 8.39 3.59
CA LEU A 59 23.27 7.35 3.22
C LEU A 59 24.37 7.11 4.28
N HIS A 60 24.58 8.05 5.21
CA HIS A 60 25.67 8.00 6.19
C HIS A 60 25.36 7.21 7.47
N ARG A 61 24.07 7.03 7.80
CA ARG A 61 23.67 6.08 8.85
C ARG A 61 23.53 4.71 8.20
N ARG A 62 24.00 3.66 8.90
CA ARG A 62 23.75 2.24 8.56
C ARG A 62 22.34 2.09 8.00
N GLY A 63 22.18 1.27 6.96
CA GLY A 63 21.09 1.24 5.97
C GLY A 63 19.64 1.15 6.46
N ASP A 64 19.34 1.42 7.72
CA ASP A 64 18.06 1.33 8.38
C ASP A 64 16.97 2.15 7.70
N GLY A 65 17.24 3.40 7.31
CA GLY A 65 16.22 4.19 6.59
C GLY A 65 16.17 3.94 5.09
N LEU A 66 17.27 3.47 4.49
CA LEU A 66 17.23 2.96 3.11
C LEU A 66 16.37 1.69 3.03
N GLY A 67 16.48 0.81 4.02
CA GLY A 67 15.64 -0.37 4.10
C GLY A 67 14.18 -0.04 4.43
N ALA A 68 13.90 0.95 5.29
CA ALA A 68 12.52 1.38 5.53
C ALA A 68 11.87 2.00 4.29
N TRP A 69 12.64 2.79 3.53
CA TRP A 69 12.22 3.30 2.23
C TRP A 69 11.98 2.16 1.23
N LEU A 70 12.91 1.20 1.14
CA LEU A 70 12.78 0.05 0.24
C LEU A 70 11.57 -0.83 0.62
N ALA A 71 11.31 -1.03 1.91
CA ALA A 71 10.13 -1.74 2.41
C ALA A 71 8.85 -1.08 1.93
N MET A 72 8.80 0.27 1.96
CA MET A 72 7.67 1.03 1.41
C MET A 72 7.48 0.73 -0.07
N VAL A 73 8.52 0.90 -0.88
CA VAL A 73 8.46 0.71 -2.34
C VAL A 73 8.02 -0.71 -2.69
N LEU A 74 8.61 -1.73 -2.06
CA LEU A 74 8.27 -3.13 -2.28
C LEU A 74 6.83 -3.44 -1.85
N THR A 75 6.35 -2.82 -0.78
CA THR A 75 4.95 -2.94 -0.34
C THR A 75 3.99 -2.42 -1.39
N TYR A 76 4.24 -1.23 -1.95
CA TYR A 76 3.39 -0.66 -3.00
C TYR A 76 3.37 -1.54 -4.26
N ILE A 77 4.51 -2.13 -4.65
CA ILE A 77 4.59 -3.07 -5.77
C ILE A 77 3.72 -4.32 -5.49
N CYS A 78 3.86 -4.93 -4.31
CA CYS A 78 3.07 -6.12 -3.94
C CYS A 78 1.58 -5.80 -3.76
N CYS A 79 1.24 -4.59 -3.32
CA CYS A 79 -0.14 -4.16 -3.15
C CYS A 79 -0.92 -4.11 -4.47
N MET A 80 -0.25 -4.09 -5.63
CA MET A 80 -0.92 -4.28 -6.92
C MET A 80 -1.69 -5.61 -6.98
N GLY A 81 -1.05 -6.70 -6.54
CA GLY A 81 -1.70 -8.02 -6.47
C GLY A 81 -2.80 -8.07 -5.42
N LEU A 82 -2.61 -7.38 -4.29
CA LEU A 82 -3.61 -7.28 -3.23
C LEU A 82 -4.86 -6.53 -3.69
N THR A 83 -4.69 -5.41 -4.39
CA THR A 83 -5.80 -4.62 -4.95
C THR A 83 -6.57 -5.46 -5.96
N TYR A 84 -5.88 -6.20 -6.83
CA TYR A 84 -6.55 -7.14 -7.73
C TYR A 84 -7.32 -8.25 -6.99
N ALA A 85 -6.75 -8.85 -5.94
CA ALA A 85 -7.39 -9.91 -5.19
C ALA A 85 -8.65 -9.45 -4.43
N VAL A 86 -8.57 -8.30 -3.76
CA VAL A 86 -9.64 -7.79 -2.87
C VAL A 86 -10.69 -6.97 -3.63
N VAL A 87 -10.25 -6.14 -4.57
CA VAL A 87 -11.12 -5.17 -5.26
C VAL A 87 -11.65 -5.78 -6.55
N LYS A 88 -12.87 -6.32 -6.50
CA LYS A 88 -13.54 -6.93 -7.66
C LYS A 88 -14.00 -5.96 -8.75
N ALA A 89 -14.07 -4.66 -8.45
CA ALA A 89 -14.61 -3.65 -9.36
C ALA A 89 -13.58 -2.54 -9.61
N THR A 90 -13.31 -2.29 -10.89
CA THR A 90 -12.32 -1.34 -11.41
C THR A 90 -12.50 0.06 -10.82
N ARG A 91 -13.74 0.57 -10.85
CA ARG A 91 -14.13 1.91 -10.36
C ARG A 91 -13.90 2.14 -8.85
N LYS A 92 -13.54 1.11 -8.10
CA LYS A 92 -13.30 1.19 -6.65
C LYS A 92 -11.84 1.04 -6.26
N SER A 93 -10.95 0.69 -7.20
CA SER A 93 -9.56 0.37 -6.89
C SER A 93 -8.79 1.56 -6.33
N TRP A 94 -9.03 2.75 -6.90
CA TRP A 94 -8.43 3.99 -6.41
C TRP A 94 -8.88 4.35 -4.98
N ASP A 95 -10.15 4.13 -4.63
CA ASP A 95 -10.69 4.43 -3.29
C ASP A 95 -9.89 3.68 -2.21
N TYR A 96 -9.57 2.40 -2.42
CA TYR A 96 -8.81 1.60 -1.45
C TYR A 96 -7.36 2.07 -1.33
N VAL A 97 -6.70 2.36 -2.46
CA VAL A 97 -5.30 2.82 -2.48
C VAL A 97 -5.16 4.19 -1.82
N LEU A 98 -6.06 5.12 -2.13
CA LEU A 98 -6.07 6.44 -1.52
C LEU A 98 -6.35 6.35 -0.02
N THR A 99 -7.36 5.56 0.37
CA THR A 99 -7.73 5.38 1.78
C THR A 99 -6.59 4.76 2.58
N SER A 100 -5.91 3.72 2.06
CA SER A 100 -4.76 3.12 2.74
C SER A 100 -3.59 4.09 2.86
N SER A 101 -3.34 4.91 1.83
CA SER A 101 -2.27 5.93 1.84
C SER A 101 -2.53 7.02 2.89
N VAL A 102 -3.78 7.51 2.98
CA VAL A 102 -4.19 8.49 3.99
C VAL A 102 -4.10 7.89 5.40
N LEU A 103 -4.61 6.67 5.60
CA LEU A 103 -4.50 5.99 6.89
C LEU A 103 -3.05 5.74 7.28
N HIS A 104 -2.19 5.39 6.34
CA HIS A 104 -0.76 5.24 6.59
C HIS A 104 -0.10 6.57 7.00
N LEU A 105 -0.43 7.68 6.33
CA LEU A 105 0.00 9.03 6.74
C LEU A 105 -0.45 9.35 8.18
N LEU A 106 -1.72 9.11 8.51
CA LEU A 106 -2.26 9.34 9.85
C LEU A 106 -1.53 8.50 10.90
N LEU A 107 -1.30 7.21 10.62
CA LEU A 107 -0.56 6.32 11.51
C LEU A 107 0.91 6.74 11.66
N CYS A 108 1.54 7.23 10.60
CA CYS A 108 2.88 7.80 10.70
C CYS A 108 2.91 9.01 11.64
N ILE A 109 1.92 9.91 11.55
CA ILE A 109 1.81 11.07 12.44
C ILE A 109 1.59 10.62 13.89
N ILE A 110 0.66 9.69 14.12
CA ILE A 110 0.33 9.19 15.46
C ILE A 110 1.54 8.46 16.08
N ILE A 111 2.21 7.58 15.35
CA ILE A 111 3.31 6.76 15.90
C ILE A 111 4.56 7.61 16.16
N ASN A 112 4.82 8.60 15.31
CA ASN A 112 6.00 9.45 15.46
C ASN A 112 5.74 10.69 16.33
N GLN A 113 4.48 10.98 16.64
CA GLN A 113 4.04 12.22 17.28
C GLN A 113 4.61 13.46 16.56
N ALA A 114 4.72 13.37 15.22
CA ALA A 114 5.38 14.37 14.38
C ALA A 114 4.86 14.30 12.95
N PHE A 115 4.79 15.46 12.29
CA PHE A 115 4.41 15.52 10.88
C PHE A 115 5.59 15.15 9.96
N PRO A 116 5.38 14.37 8.90
CA PRO A 116 6.44 14.05 7.94
C PRO A 116 6.87 15.31 7.17
N VAL A 117 8.08 15.77 7.42
CA VAL A 117 8.69 16.92 6.71
C VAL A 117 9.67 16.49 5.62
N ASN A 118 9.88 15.19 5.44
CA ASN A 118 10.83 14.66 4.47
C ASN A 118 10.24 14.65 3.05
N TRP A 119 10.78 15.45 2.14
CA TRP A 119 10.30 15.53 0.76
C TRP A 119 10.47 14.21 -0.01
N ILE A 120 11.50 13.41 0.28
CA ILE A 120 11.72 12.10 -0.38
C ILE A 120 10.57 11.15 -0.03
N TRP A 121 10.18 11.15 1.25
CA TRP A 121 9.04 10.37 1.73
C TRP A 121 7.75 10.78 1.02
N TRP A 122 7.50 12.10 0.89
CA TRP A 122 6.34 12.64 0.19
C TRP A 122 6.30 12.27 -1.30
N VAL A 123 7.42 12.47 -2.01
CA VAL A 123 7.50 12.09 -3.43
C VAL A 123 7.26 10.59 -3.59
N THR A 124 7.85 9.77 -2.71
CA THR A 124 7.69 8.31 -2.77
C THR A 124 6.24 7.90 -2.53
N ILE A 125 5.60 8.39 -1.47
CA ILE A 125 4.23 7.98 -1.16
C ILE A 125 3.25 8.46 -2.23
N VAL A 126 3.36 9.71 -2.68
CA VAL A 126 2.45 10.26 -3.71
C VAL A 126 2.63 9.54 -5.04
N LEU A 127 3.87 9.35 -5.48
CA LEU A 127 4.15 8.68 -6.76
C LEU A 127 3.76 7.20 -6.72
N ALA A 128 4.11 6.48 -5.64
CA ALA A 128 3.77 5.08 -5.49
C ALA A 128 2.25 4.86 -5.41
N SER A 129 1.53 5.71 -4.67
CA SER A 129 0.07 5.66 -4.62
C SER A 129 -0.57 5.98 -5.98
N LEU A 130 -0.06 6.98 -6.70
CA LEU A 130 -0.56 7.30 -8.04
C LEU A 130 -0.35 6.14 -9.02
N ILE A 131 0.87 5.60 -9.08
CA ILE A 131 1.21 4.46 -9.94
C ILE A 131 0.33 3.25 -9.57
N LEU A 132 0.25 2.91 -8.27
CA LEU A 132 -0.55 1.79 -7.82
C LEU A 132 -2.03 1.96 -8.17
N SER A 133 -2.55 3.19 -8.08
CA SER A 133 -3.95 3.48 -8.43
C SER A 133 -4.22 3.24 -9.91
N VAL A 134 -3.40 3.86 -10.78
CA VAL A 134 -3.54 3.72 -12.24
C VAL A 134 -3.34 2.27 -12.67
N VAL A 135 -2.30 1.62 -12.18
CA VAL A 135 -2.00 0.23 -12.56
C VAL A 135 -3.07 -0.73 -12.04
N SER A 136 -3.57 -0.55 -10.81
CA SER A 136 -4.66 -1.39 -10.28
C SER A 136 -5.94 -1.25 -11.10
N GLU A 137 -6.25 -0.02 -11.55
CA GLU A 137 -7.38 0.23 -12.41
C GLU A 137 -7.20 -0.42 -13.79
N MET A 138 -6.04 -0.25 -14.43
CA MET A 138 -5.72 -0.91 -15.69
C MET A 138 -5.80 -2.45 -15.58
N VAL A 139 -5.20 -3.02 -14.55
CA VAL A 139 -5.18 -4.47 -14.33
C VAL A 139 -6.60 -5.01 -14.13
N ASN A 140 -7.43 -4.35 -13.30
CA ASN A 140 -8.81 -4.76 -13.11
C ASN A 140 -9.64 -4.59 -14.40
N TYR A 141 -9.44 -3.51 -15.15
CA TYR A 141 -10.11 -3.30 -16.43
C TYR A 141 -9.79 -4.42 -17.43
N TYR A 142 -8.50 -4.69 -17.68
CA TYR A 142 -8.08 -5.65 -18.70
C TYR A 142 -8.30 -7.11 -18.29
N LEU A 143 -8.06 -7.46 -17.02
CA LEU A 143 -8.10 -8.85 -16.57
C LEU A 143 -9.48 -9.28 -16.06
N ARG A 144 -10.34 -8.35 -15.65
CA ARG A 144 -11.73 -8.67 -15.26
C ARG A 144 -12.73 -8.14 -16.26
N ASP A 145 -12.87 -6.82 -16.38
CA ASP A 145 -14.01 -6.23 -17.08
C ASP A 145 -14.04 -6.64 -18.56
N MET A 146 -12.88 -6.62 -19.24
CA MET A 146 -12.79 -7.05 -20.65
C MET A 146 -12.95 -8.57 -20.84
N ARG A 147 -12.59 -9.39 -19.85
CA ARG A 147 -12.71 -10.86 -19.93
C ARG A 147 -14.13 -11.35 -19.61
N GLU A 148 -14.89 -10.59 -18.84
CA GLU A 148 -16.28 -10.91 -18.48
C GLU A 148 -17.29 -10.59 -19.59
N ILE A 149 -16.88 -9.94 -20.68
CA ILE A 149 -17.69 -9.80 -21.89
C ILE A 149 -17.77 -11.17 -22.59
N LYS A 150 -18.60 -12.07 -22.03
CA LYS A 150 -19.14 -13.18 -22.82
C LYS A 150 -20.03 -12.57 -23.88
N LEU A 151 -19.64 -12.76 -25.14
CA LEU A 151 -20.52 -12.52 -26.26
C LEU A 151 -21.63 -13.57 -26.15
N ASP A 152 -22.79 -13.17 -25.63
CA ASP A 152 -24.03 -13.92 -25.81
C ASP A 152 -24.39 -13.84 -27.30
N HIS A 153 -23.68 -14.62 -28.10
CA HIS A 153 -24.07 -14.92 -29.47
C HIS A 153 -25.21 -15.92 -29.37
N VAL A 154 -26.39 -15.41 -29.73
CA VAL A 154 -27.66 -16.10 -30.04
C VAL A 154 -27.43 -17.44 -30.72
#